data_AF-A0A7Y2BE09-F1
#
_entry.id   AF-A0A7Y2BE09-F1
#
_cell.length_a   1.000
_cell.length_b   1.000
_cell.length_c   1.000
_cell.angle_alpha   90.00
_cell.angle_beta   90.00
_cell.angle_gamma   90.00
#
_symmetry.space_group_name_H-M   'P 1'
#
loop_
_entity.id
_entity.type
_entity.pdbx_description
1 polymer ?
#
loop_
_entity_poly.entity_id
_entity_poly.type
_entity_poly.pdbx_seq_one_letter_code
_entity_poly.pdbx_strand_id
1 'polypeptide(L)'
;MDDFKFYYFLVGALVFGVSALMVILEFGLSLNKTQKDNINYHINAWSSERFYFINFAWGVVGGHLFLGSKSPIIPENTVSVIVVAVISLIMIIHGVCFLKEKRISLSTRIFLLLTGFIAGHMLWSMNDYVL
;
A
#
# COMPACT_ATOMS: atom_id res chain seq x y z
N MET A 1 -10.73 11.52 -28.35
CA MET A 1 -9.53 11.37 -27.51
C MET A 1 -9.57 9.95 -27.01
N ASP A 2 -8.59 9.11 -27.36
CA ASP A 2 -8.62 7.68 -27.03
C ASP A 2 -8.86 7.51 -25.52
N ASP A 3 -9.83 6.68 -25.13
CA ASP A 3 -10.22 6.50 -23.72
C ASP A 3 -9.00 6.20 -22.83
N PHE A 4 -8.03 5.48 -23.37
CA PHE A 4 -6.74 5.21 -22.73
C PHE A 4 -5.97 6.48 -22.32
N LYS A 5 -5.90 7.50 -23.19
CA LYS A 5 -5.22 8.77 -22.88
C LYS A 5 -5.96 9.58 -21.82
N PHE A 6 -7.29 9.51 -21.83
CA PHE A 6 -8.11 10.13 -20.80
C PHE A 6 -7.88 9.48 -19.43
N TYR A 7 -7.91 8.15 -19.34
CA TYR A 7 -7.63 7.44 -18.09
C TYR A 7 -6.21 7.69 -17.58
N TYR A 8 -5.21 7.66 -18.47
CA TYR A 8 -3.83 7.94 -18.10
C TYR A 8 -3.67 9.36 -17.53
N PHE A 9 -4.25 10.35 -18.21
CA PHE A 9 -4.25 11.74 -17.73
C PHE A 9 -4.97 11.89 -16.40
N LEU A 10 -6.15 11.27 -16.25
CA LEU A 10 -6.94 11.32 -15.02
C LEU A 10 -6.19 10.70 -13.83
N VAL A 11 -5.60 9.51 -14.01
CA VAL A 11 -4.80 8.85 -12.97
C VAL A 11 -3.58 9.71 -12.62
N GLY A 12 -2.87 10.22 -13.62
CA GLY A 12 -1.73 11.11 -13.39
C GLY A 12 -2.10 12.38 -12.62
N ALA A 13 -3.22 13.01 -12.97
CA ALA A 13 -3.74 14.20 -12.29
C ALA A 13 -4.14 13.90 -10.84
N LEU A 14 -4.78 12.75 -10.58
CA LEU A 14 -5.14 12.31 -9.23
C LEU A 14 -3.90 12.05 -8.37
N VAL A 15 -2.92 11.30 -8.89
CA VAL A 15 -1.68 11.02 -8.18
C VAL A 15 -0.95 12.32 -7.86
N PHE A 16 -0.77 13.20 -8.84
CA PHE A 16 -0.12 14.49 -8.63
C PHE A 16 -0.87 15.36 -7.61
N GLY A 17 -2.20 15.45 -7.73
CA GLY A 17 -3.03 16.24 -6.82
C GLY A 17 -2.95 15.75 -5.37
N VAL A 18 -3.03 14.43 -5.16
CA VAL A 18 -2.90 13.83 -3.82
C VAL A 18 -1.49 14.05 -3.27
N SER A 19 -0.44 13.82 -4.07
CA SER A 19 0.95 14.06 -3.63
C SER A 19 1.20 15.53 -3.28
N ALA A 20 0.73 16.47 -4.10
CA ALA A 20 0.86 17.90 -3.84
C ALA A 20 0.11 18.32 -2.57
N LEU A 21 -1.11 17.81 -2.37
CA LEU A 21 -1.88 18.04 -1.15
C LEU A 21 -1.14 17.53 0.09
N MET A 22 -0.56 16.34 0.04
CA MET A 22 0.23 15.76 1.14
C MET A 22 1.43 16.63 1.48
N VAL A 23 2.15 17.15 0.48
CA VAL A 23 3.29 18.06 0.69
C VAL A 23 2.83 19.38 1.32
N ILE A 24 1.74 19.98 0.82
CA ILE A 24 1.19 21.22 1.38
C ILE A 24 0.78 21.03 2.83
N LEU A 25 0.09 19.94 3.14
CA LEU A 25 -0.32 19.63 4.51
C LEU A 25 0.88 19.37 5.43
N GLU A 26 1.88 18.60 4.97
CA GLU A 26 3.10 18.36 5.76
C GLU A 26 3.86 19.67 6.02
N PHE A 27 3.97 20.55 5.01
CA PHE A 27 4.57 21.86 5.18
C PHE A 27 3.79 22.72 6.18
N GLY A 28 2.46 22.80 6.05
CA GLY A 28 1.61 23.55 6.98
C GLY A 28 1.72 23.04 8.42
N LEU A 29 1.74 21.71 8.60
CA LEU A 29 1.89 21.08 9.91
C LEU A 29 3.31 21.22 10.48
N SER A 30 4.34 21.27 9.63
CA SER A 30 5.73 21.50 10.07
C SER A 30 5.96 22.88 10.70
N LEU A 31 5.12 23.86 10.37
CA LEU A 31 5.12 25.19 10.97
C LEU A 31 4.45 25.21 12.36
N ASN A 32 3.75 24.13 12.72
CA ASN A 32 3.11 24.02 14.03
C ASN A 32 4.17 23.78 15.12
N LYS A 33 4.02 24.44 16.27
CA LYS A 33 4.99 24.31 17.39
C LYS A 33 4.84 22.99 18.15
N THR A 34 3.76 22.25 17.87
CA THR A 34 3.45 20.99 18.51
C THR A 34 4.33 19.88 17.95
N GLN A 35 5.25 19.35 18.76
CA GLN A 35 6.04 18.19 18.36
C GLN A 35 5.10 16.99 18.14
N LYS A 36 5.27 16.26 17.02
CA LYS A 36 4.51 15.04 16.63
C LYS A 36 3.11 15.27 16.02
N ASP A 37 2.79 16.49 15.60
CA ASP A 37 1.54 16.83 14.92
C ASP A 37 1.78 17.06 13.42
N ASN A 38 2.38 16.08 12.74
CA ASN A 38 2.61 16.10 11.30
C ASN A 38 2.17 14.79 10.64
N ILE A 39 1.94 14.83 9.33
CA ILE A 39 1.40 13.69 8.59
C ILE A 39 2.35 12.50 8.66
N ASN A 40 3.66 12.75 8.56
CA ASN A 40 4.67 11.70 8.67
C ASN A 40 4.59 10.93 10.00
N TYR A 41 4.36 11.63 11.12
CA TYR A 41 4.18 10.99 12.41
C TYR A 41 2.91 10.14 12.44
N HIS A 42 1.79 10.65 11.94
CA HIS A 42 0.52 9.92 11.89
C HIS A 42 0.58 8.69 10.98
N ILE A 43 1.19 8.80 9.80
CA ILE A 43 1.40 7.65 8.90
C ILE A 43 2.27 6.58 9.56
N ASN A 44 3.35 6.99 10.24
CA ASN A 44 4.19 6.04 10.96
C ASN A 44 3.45 5.40 12.15
N ALA A 45 2.63 6.15 12.89
CA ALA A 45 1.80 5.60 13.95
C ALA A 45 0.78 4.60 13.41
N TRP A 46 0.01 4.97 12.38
CA TRP A 46 -0.98 4.10 11.76
C TRP A 46 -0.35 2.81 11.21
N SER A 47 0.76 2.93 10.46
CA SER A 47 1.48 1.78 9.91
C SER A 47 2.21 0.93 10.97
N SER A 48 2.40 1.42 12.19
CA SER A 48 3.01 0.64 13.27
C SER A 48 2.02 0.12 14.31
N GLU A 49 0.75 0.50 14.25
CA GLU A 49 -0.29 0.15 15.23
C GLU A 49 -1.47 -0.59 14.54
N ARG A 50 -2.73 -0.21 14.78
CA ARG A 50 -3.93 -0.86 14.23
C ARG A 50 -4.00 -0.97 12.71
N PHE A 51 -3.25 -0.15 11.97
CA PHE A 51 -3.21 -0.21 10.50
C PHE A 51 -1.89 -0.76 9.98
N TYR A 52 -1.28 -1.69 10.71
CA TYR A 52 -0.05 -2.35 10.31
C TYR A 52 -0.11 -3.09 8.96
N PHE A 53 -1.31 -3.40 8.46
CA PHE A 53 -1.52 -3.94 7.12
C PHE A 53 -0.91 -3.06 6.01
N ILE A 54 -0.74 -1.74 6.27
CA ILE A 54 -0.10 -0.80 5.35
C ILE A 54 1.29 -1.30 4.94
N ASN A 55 2.08 -1.90 5.83
CA ASN A 55 3.41 -2.44 5.47
C ASN A 55 3.28 -3.59 4.46
N PHE A 56 2.31 -4.49 4.66
CA PHE A 56 2.04 -5.59 3.73
C PHE A 56 1.55 -5.07 2.38
N ALA A 57 0.60 -4.13 2.37
CA ALA A 57 0.06 -3.55 1.14
C ALA A 57 1.14 -2.85 0.31
N TRP A 58 2.03 -2.08 0.94
CA TRP A 58 3.19 -1.49 0.25
C TRP A 58 4.13 -2.54 -0.32
N GLY A 59 4.34 -3.64 0.40
CA GLY A 59 5.04 -4.80 -0.11
C GLY A 59 4.40 -5.33 -1.37
N VAL A 60 3.10 -5.64 -1.34
CA VAL A 60 2.35 -6.20 -2.48
C VAL A 60 2.43 -5.30 -3.69
N VAL A 61 2.20 -3.99 -3.53
CA VAL A 61 2.32 -3.01 -4.62
C VAL A 61 3.75 -3.00 -5.17
N GLY A 62 4.76 -3.01 -4.30
CA GLY A 62 6.17 -3.08 -4.72
C GLY A 62 6.49 -4.36 -5.51
N GLY A 63 6.03 -5.51 -5.03
CA GLY A 63 6.24 -6.80 -5.71
C GLY A 63 5.56 -6.85 -7.06
N HIS A 64 4.30 -6.40 -7.13
CA HIS A 64 3.50 -6.34 -8.36
C HIS A 64 4.16 -5.46 -9.43
N LEU A 65 4.60 -4.25 -9.03
CA LEU A 65 5.12 -3.24 -9.96
C LEU A 65 6.57 -3.49 -10.38
N PHE A 66 7.45 -3.93 -9.47
CA PHE A 66 8.89 -4.02 -9.74
C PHE A 66 9.37 -5.43 -10.08
N LEU A 67 8.63 -6.47 -9.67
CA LEU A 67 8.97 -7.87 -9.92
C LEU A 67 7.73 -8.62 -10.44
N GLY A 68 7.12 -8.22 -11.54
CA GLY A 68 6.10 -9.07 -12.16
C GLY A 68 6.70 -10.44 -12.55
N SER A 69 6.18 -11.54 -12.01
CA SER A 69 6.48 -12.91 -12.47
C SER A 69 5.75 -13.24 -13.77
N LYS A 70 6.43 -13.86 -14.74
CA LYS A 70 5.78 -14.37 -15.96
C LYS A 70 4.92 -15.62 -15.73
N SER A 71 5.05 -16.25 -14.57
CA SER A 71 4.29 -17.42 -14.17
C SER A 71 3.77 -17.17 -12.75
N PRO A 72 2.69 -16.37 -12.60
CA PRO A 72 2.07 -16.17 -11.30
C PRO A 72 1.38 -17.47 -10.84
N ILE A 73 1.34 -17.68 -9.52
CA ILE A 73 0.65 -18.82 -8.91
C ILE A 73 -0.85 -18.74 -9.17
N ILE A 74 -1.39 -17.52 -9.22
CA ILE A 74 -2.78 -17.24 -9.58
C ILE A 74 -2.75 -16.57 -10.95
N PRO A 75 -3.19 -17.26 -12.01
CA PRO A 75 -3.13 -16.74 -13.38
C PRO A 75 -4.20 -15.67 -13.67
N GLU A 76 -5.27 -15.62 -12.88
CA GLU A 76 -6.36 -14.66 -13.07
C GLU A 76 -6.16 -13.43 -12.17
N ASN A 77 -5.83 -12.29 -12.78
CA ASN A 77 -5.55 -11.04 -12.07
C ASN A 77 -6.69 -10.59 -11.16
N THR A 78 -7.95 -10.79 -11.56
CA THR A 78 -9.11 -10.46 -10.73
C THR A 78 -9.12 -11.28 -9.44
N VAL A 79 -8.82 -12.57 -9.51
CA VAL A 79 -8.75 -13.46 -8.35
C VAL A 79 -7.57 -13.07 -7.46
N SER A 80 -6.43 -12.72 -8.03
CA SER A 80 -5.25 -12.27 -7.30
C SER A 80 -5.52 -11.00 -6.49
N VAL A 81 -6.19 -10.01 -7.09
CA VAL A 81 -6.60 -8.77 -6.41
C VAL A 81 -7.58 -9.07 -5.27
N ILE A 82 -8.54 -9.96 -5.49
CA ILE A 82 -9.49 -10.37 -4.45
C ILE A 82 -8.75 -11.04 -3.27
N VAL A 83 -7.80 -11.94 -3.54
CA VAL A 83 -7.01 -12.60 -2.50
C VAL A 83 -6.22 -11.59 -1.67
N VAL A 84 -5.53 -10.65 -2.32
CA VAL A 84 -4.80 -9.56 -1.64
C VAL A 84 -5.75 -8.69 -0.81
N ALA A 85 -6.93 -8.36 -1.34
CA ALA A 85 -7.94 -7.57 -0.64
C ALA A 85 -8.47 -8.30 0.60
N VAL A 86 -8.75 -9.60 0.49
CA VAL A 86 -9.22 -10.43 1.62
C VAL A 86 -8.16 -10.54 2.70
N ILE A 87 -6.89 -10.78 2.33
CA ILE A 87 -5.77 -10.82 3.30
C ILE A 87 -5.65 -9.47 4.02
N SER A 88 -5.69 -8.37 3.25
CA SER A 88 -5.62 -7.02 3.80
C SER A 88 -6.79 -6.72 4.74
N LEU A 89 -8.00 -7.15 4.38
CA LEU A 89 -9.20 -6.99 5.21
C LEU A 89 -9.09 -7.78 6.52
N ILE A 90 -8.61 -9.02 6.47
CA ILE A 90 -8.35 -9.82 7.68
C ILE A 90 -7.35 -9.10 8.60
N MET A 91 -6.28 -8.55 8.05
CA MET A 91 -5.29 -7.79 8.81
C MET A 91 -5.86 -6.50 9.40
N ILE A 92 -6.74 -5.79 8.67
CA ILE A 92 -7.44 -4.61 9.18
C ILE A 92 -8.34 -4.99 10.35
N ILE A 93 -9.18 -6.02 10.20
CA ILE A 93 -10.06 -6.50 11.26
C ILE A 93 -9.24 -6.91 12.48
N HIS A 94 -8.16 -7.67 12.28
CA HIS A 94 -7.26 -8.06 13.35
C HIS A 94 -6.63 -6.85 14.05
N GLY A 95 -6.12 -5.89 13.28
CA GLY A 95 -5.52 -4.66 13.78
C GLY A 95 -6.46 -3.82 14.62
N VAL A 96 -7.68 -3.61 14.14
CA VAL A 96 -8.72 -2.81 14.81
C VAL A 96 -9.27 -3.52 16.05
N CYS A 97 -9.53 -4.82 15.98
CA CYS A 97 -10.13 -5.57 17.09
C CYS A 97 -9.14 -5.89 18.21
N PHE A 98 -7.89 -6.22 17.88
CA PHE A 98 -6.94 -6.81 18.83
C PHE A 98 -5.69 -5.97 19.11
N LEU A 99 -5.29 -5.07 18.20
CA LEU A 99 -4.00 -4.35 18.30
C LEU A 99 -4.12 -2.88 18.69
N LYS A 100 -5.31 -2.27 18.69
CA LYS A 100 -5.62 -0.90 19.16
C LYS A 100 -4.44 0.09 19.09
N GLU A 101 -3.72 0.27 20.19
CA GLU A 101 -2.57 1.19 20.33
C GLU A 101 -1.23 0.47 20.54
N LYS A 102 -1.22 -0.86 20.49
CA LYS A 102 0.01 -1.64 20.62
C LYS A 102 0.80 -1.52 19.33
N ARG A 103 2.05 -1.04 19.46
CA ARG A 103 2.98 -0.98 18.33
C ARG A 103 3.51 -2.36 18.00
N ILE A 104 3.48 -2.73 16.72
CA ILE A 104 4.18 -3.90 16.22
C ILE A 104 5.67 -3.61 16.12
N SER A 105 6.48 -4.66 16.33
CA SER A 105 7.94 -4.53 16.29
C SER A 105 8.43 -4.14 14.90
N LEU A 106 9.60 -3.50 14.82
CA LEU A 106 10.25 -3.20 13.54
C LEU A 106 10.45 -4.48 12.70
N SER A 107 10.85 -5.58 13.34
CA SER A 107 11.01 -6.88 12.68
C SER A 107 9.70 -7.37 12.07
N THR A 108 8.56 -7.18 12.76
CA THR A 108 7.23 -7.52 12.22
C THR A 108 6.89 -6.64 11.01
N ARG A 109 7.19 -5.34 11.05
CA ARG A 109 6.95 -4.43 9.91
C ARG A 109 7.76 -4.84 8.68
N ILE A 110 9.05 -5.13 8.87
CA ILE A 110 9.94 -5.60 7.81
C ILE A 110 9.45 -6.94 7.27
N PHE A 111 9.07 -7.87 8.15
CA PHE A 111 8.52 -9.16 7.75
C PHE A 111 7.27 -8.99 6.87
N LEU A 112 6.33 -8.13 7.29
CA LEU A 112 5.12 -7.85 6.51
C LEU A 112 5.42 -7.21 5.16
N LEU A 113 6.38 -6.29 5.11
CA LEU A 113 6.83 -5.69 3.86
C LEU A 113 7.38 -6.77 2.91
N LEU A 114 8.24 -7.66 3.41
CA LEU A 114 8.83 -8.73 2.62
C LEU A 114 7.80 -9.76 2.17
N THR A 115 6.89 -10.19 3.05
CA THR A 115 5.84 -11.14 2.67
C THR A 115 4.83 -10.52 1.71
N GLY A 116 4.50 -9.24 1.89
CA GLY A 116 3.73 -8.47 0.91
C GLY A 116 4.45 -8.43 -0.44
N PHE A 117 5.75 -8.14 -0.45
CA PHE A 117 6.55 -8.09 -1.66
C PHE A 117 6.59 -9.42 -2.41
N ILE A 118 6.75 -10.53 -1.70
CA ILE A 118 6.66 -11.88 -2.28
C ILE A 118 5.25 -12.14 -2.80
N ALA A 119 4.21 -11.77 -2.05
CA ALA A 119 2.83 -11.93 -2.47
C ALA A 119 2.50 -11.10 -3.74
N GLY A 120 3.01 -9.88 -3.85
CA GLY A 120 2.93 -9.07 -5.08
C GLY A 120 3.65 -9.74 -6.25
N HIS A 121 4.87 -10.24 -6.03
CA HIS A 121 5.61 -10.95 -7.09
C HIS A 121 4.87 -12.21 -7.59
N MET A 122 4.33 -13.02 -6.67
CA MET A 122 3.85 -14.37 -6.97
C MET A 122 2.34 -14.48 -7.20
N LEU A 123 1.52 -13.70 -6.47
CA LEU A 123 0.06 -13.80 -6.54
C LEU A 123 -0.51 -12.81 -7.54
N TRP A 124 -0.09 -11.55 -7.49
CA TRP A 124 -0.62 -10.49 -8.34
C TRP A 124 0.51 -9.90 -9.19
N SER A 125 0.83 -10.55 -10.30
CA SER A 125 1.91 -10.11 -11.20
C SER A 125 1.38 -9.22 -12.32
N MET A 126 2.12 -8.18 -12.69
CA MET A 126 1.82 -7.31 -13.82
C MET A 126 2.12 -7.95 -15.19
N ASN A 127 2.74 -9.13 -15.21
CA ASN A 127 3.20 -9.75 -16.44
C ASN A 127 2.13 -10.66 -17.08
N ASP A 128 1.07 -10.04 -17.58
CA ASP A 128 0.12 -10.65 -18.51
C ASP A 128 0.76 -10.71 -19.91
N TYR A 129 1.53 -11.76 -20.20
CA TYR A 129 1.64 -12.18 -21.60
C TYR A 129 0.43 -13.07 -21.90
N VAL A 130 -0.64 -12.43 -22.36
CA VAL A 130 -1.50 -13.07 -23.37
C VAL A 130 -0.65 -13.13 -24.65
N LEU A 131 0.01 -14.26 -24.85
CA LEU A 131 0.45 -14.74 -26.18
C LEU A 131 -0.14 -16.12 -26.37
#